data_AF-A0A2K8UAF3-F1
#
_entry.id   AF-A0A2K8UAF3-F1
#
_cell.length_a   1.000
_cell.length_b   1.000
_cell.length_c   1.000
_cell.angle_alpha   90.00
_cell.angle_beta   90.00
_cell.angle_gamma   90.00
#
_symmetry.space_group_name_H-M   'P 1'
#
loop_
_entity.id
_entity.type
_entity.pdbx_description
1 polymer ?
#
loop_
_entity_poly.entity_id
_entity_poly.type
_entity_poly.pdbx_seq_one_letter_code
_entity_poly.pdbx_strand_id
1 'polypeptide(L)'
;MPRATSTSALATLLALVVLTLAAVSAFGDGKRFSEIAEIKLTGQNLPAGWALVEEVIADEAALAKFKTIYGVKAESIVNQIFNAAGQRVQLNYCLFSDAPLAELAAAKISVFTRSQNPIVQSGNSVVEIITGDPWKKQSVLTALGLPGLEGVLLTEQSTPKDWALSAVVLVDRAQLPIFRTKLDAPVEILFNQVFKVNGTIVKINYIGMPDEAAAERLRSVMAGTATEGRVVLRRGQVVIEILSTDPDLVSRAAAALG
;
A
#
# COMPACT_ATOMS: atom_id res chain seq x y z
N MET A 1 -6.07 31.06 -40.51
CA MET A 1 -5.15 29.93 -40.27
C MET A 1 -5.69 29.09 -39.11
N PRO A 2 -6.32 27.94 -39.38
CA PRO A 2 -6.74 27.03 -38.32
C PRO A 2 -5.58 26.08 -37.98
N ARG A 3 -5.21 25.98 -36.71
CA ARG A 3 -4.32 24.90 -36.24
C ARG A 3 -5.17 23.73 -35.79
N ALA A 4 -4.82 22.58 -36.36
CA ALA A 4 -5.49 21.31 -36.24
C ALA A 4 -5.54 20.78 -34.80
N THR A 5 -6.65 20.13 -34.52
CA THR A 5 -6.88 19.13 -33.48
C THR A 5 -5.87 17.99 -33.56
N SER A 6 -5.30 17.56 -32.42
CA SER A 6 -5.00 16.14 -32.20
C SER A 6 -5.80 15.64 -31.00
N THR A 7 -6.86 14.91 -31.31
CA THR A 7 -7.56 14.03 -30.38
C THR A 7 -6.86 12.68 -30.35
N SER A 8 -6.67 12.16 -29.13
CA SER A 8 -6.72 10.75 -28.73
C SER A 8 -5.64 9.74 -29.19
N ALA A 9 -5.36 8.80 -28.28
CA ALA A 9 -4.74 7.47 -28.43
C ALA A 9 -3.24 7.35 -28.10
N LEU A 10 -2.93 6.93 -26.86
CA LEU A 10 -1.82 6.06 -26.38
C LEU A 10 -1.66 6.27 -24.86
N ALA A 11 -1.73 5.33 -23.92
CA ALA A 11 -1.97 3.90 -23.97
C ALA A 11 -2.51 3.47 -22.58
N THR A 12 -3.79 3.12 -22.53
CA THR A 12 -4.37 2.27 -21.50
C THR A 12 -3.87 0.85 -21.74
N LEU A 13 -2.70 0.49 -21.20
CA LEU A 13 -2.16 -0.88 -21.13
C LEU A 13 -1.21 -0.84 -19.93
N LEU A 14 -1.56 -1.36 -18.76
CA LEU A 14 -1.51 -2.79 -18.49
C LEU A 14 -2.40 -3.13 -17.29
N ALA A 15 -3.66 -3.46 -17.54
CA ALA A 15 -4.38 -4.39 -16.68
C ALA A 15 -3.84 -5.79 -17.00
N LEU A 16 -2.75 -6.17 -16.35
CA LEU A 16 -2.37 -7.56 -16.25
C LEU A 16 -3.00 -7.99 -14.92
N VAL A 17 -4.18 -8.60 -14.90
CA VAL A 17 -4.45 -9.93 -15.43
C VAL A 17 -5.91 -10.03 -15.90
N VAL A 18 -6.16 -10.14 -17.21
CA VAL A 18 -7.34 -10.91 -17.67
C VAL A 18 -6.94 -12.37 -17.52
N LEU A 19 -7.29 -12.95 -16.37
CA LEU A 19 -7.13 -14.37 -16.09
C LEU A 19 -8.17 -15.07 -16.96
N THR A 20 -7.72 -15.85 -17.94
CA THR A 20 -8.60 -16.82 -18.58
C THR A 20 -9.05 -17.80 -17.51
N LEU A 21 -10.33 -17.67 -17.14
CA LEU A 21 -11.01 -18.40 -16.09
C LEU A 21 -11.05 -19.91 -16.38
N ALA A 22 -10.45 -20.70 -15.50
CA ALA A 22 -10.92 -22.04 -15.19
C ALA A 22 -11.36 -22.02 -13.73
N ALA A 23 -12.67 -22.12 -13.50
CA ALA A 23 -13.21 -22.33 -12.16
C ALA A 23 -12.83 -23.75 -11.73
N VAL A 24 -11.74 -23.89 -10.97
CA VAL A 24 -11.34 -25.16 -10.37
C VAL A 24 -11.81 -25.17 -8.93
N SER A 25 -12.76 -26.07 -8.63
CA SER A 25 -13.16 -26.41 -7.27
C SER A 25 -11.98 -27.10 -6.58
N ALA A 26 -11.15 -26.34 -5.87
CA ALA A 26 -9.97 -26.89 -5.19
C ALA A 26 -10.36 -27.46 -3.81
N PHE A 27 -10.71 -28.75 -3.78
CA PHE A 27 -10.48 -29.58 -2.59
C PHE A 27 -9.06 -30.13 -2.68
N GLY A 28 -8.11 -29.46 -2.02
CA GLY A 28 -6.73 -29.92 -1.90
C GLY A 28 -5.74 -28.76 -1.77
N ASP A 29 -5.57 -28.22 -0.55
CA ASP A 29 -4.39 -27.48 -0.04
C ASP A 29 -4.77 -26.51 1.11
N GLY A 30 -5.49 -26.99 2.13
CA GLY A 30 -6.03 -26.15 3.20
C GLY A 30 -5.02 -25.28 3.98
N LYS A 31 -3.71 -25.61 3.92
CA LYS A 31 -2.63 -24.81 4.53
C LYS A 31 -2.12 -23.66 3.65
N ARG A 32 -2.12 -23.79 2.31
CA ARG A 32 -1.60 -22.73 1.42
C ARG A 32 -2.55 -21.55 1.31
N PHE A 33 -3.84 -21.79 1.55
CA PHE A 33 -4.85 -20.75 1.53
C PHE A 33 -5.15 -20.15 2.91
N SER A 34 -4.68 -20.76 4.01
CA SER A 34 -4.98 -20.26 5.36
C SER A 34 -4.31 -18.90 5.62
N GLU A 35 -3.07 -18.69 5.19
CA GLU A 35 -2.36 -17.41 5.39
C GLU A 35 -3.01 -16.26 4.60
N ILE A 36 -3.42 -16.51 3.34
CA ILE A 36 -4.19 -15.53 2.57
C ILE A 36 -5.57 -15.31 3.20
N ALA A 37 -6.20 -16.35 3.74
CA ALA A 37 -7.52 -16.25 4.35
C ALA A 37 -7.56 -15.36 5.61
N GLU A 38 -6.43 -15.22 6.33
CA GLU A 38 -6.33 -14.35 7.50
C GLU A 38 -6.30 -12.85 7.13
N ILE A 39 -5.77 -12.52 5.95
CA ILE A 39 -5.63 -11.12 5.51
C ILE A 39 -6.68 -10.68 4.48
N LYS A 40 -7.39 -11.63 3.86
CA LYS A 40 -8.34 -11.30 2.80
C LYS A 40 -9.53 -10.53 3.34
N LEU A 41 -10.07 -9.63 2.51
CA LEU A 41 -11.36 -9.02 2.81
C LEU A 41 -12.47 -10.08 2.68
N THR A 42 -13.27 -10.14 3.72
CA THR A 42 -14.44 -11.01 3.90
C THR A 42 -15.62 -10.14 4.32
N GLY A 43 -16.83 -10.70 4.35
CA GLY A 43 -18.03 -9.93 4.75
C GLY A 43 -17.94 -9.24 6.11
N GLN A 44 -17.03 -9.67 7.00
CA GLN A 44 -16.86 -9.08 8.34
C GLN A 44 -16.03 -7.78 8.34
N ASN A 45 -15.05 -7.66 7.45
CA ASN A 45 -14.15 -6.51 7.35
C ASN A 45 -14.30 -5.75 6.02
N LEU A 46 -15.32 -6.07 5.22
CA LEU A 46 -15.57 -5.39 3.96
C LEU A 46 -16.12 -3.97 4.22
N PRO A 47 -15.62 -2.93 3.51
CA PRO A 47 -16.20 -1.59 3.60
C PRO A 47 -17.69 -1.57 3.25
N ALA A 48 -18.45 -0.67 3.90
CA ALA A 48 -19.88 -0.54 3.66
C ALA A 48 -20.19 -0.25 2.18
N GLY A 49 -21.20 -0.93 1.63
CA GLY A 49 -21.63 -0.77 0.23
C GLY A 49 -20.74 -1.45 -0.81
N TRP A 50 -19.74 -2.22 -0.39
CA TRP A 50 -18.95 -3.07 -1.28
C TRP A 50 -19.58 -4.45 -1.39
N ALA A 51 -19.44 -5.07 -2.56
CA ALA A 51 -19.87 -6.44 -2.81
C ALA A 51 -18.77 -7.21 -3.53
N LEU A 52 -18.43 -8.40 -3.03
CA LEU A 52 -17.56 -9.32 -3.75
C LEU A 52 -18.29 -9.80 -5.02
N VAL A 53 -17.69 -9.54 -6.17
CA VAL A 53 -18.21 -9.96 -7.48
C VAL A 53 -17.59 -11.29 -7.86
N GLU A 54 -16.30 -11.45 -7.62
CA GLU A 54 -15.53 -12.58 -8.12
C GLU A 54 -14.31 -12.83 -7.22
N GLU A 55 -14.02 -14.09 -6.94
CA GLU A 55 -12.78 -14.53 -6.30
C GLU A 55 -12.15 -15.61 -7.19
N VAL A 56 -10.92 -15.38 -7.64
CA VAL A 56 -10.21 -16.26 -8.57
C VAL A 56 -8.89 -16.68 -7.97
N ILE A 57 -8.69 -17.99 -7.85
CA ILE A 57 -7.40 -18.58 -7.48
C ILE A 57 -6.59 -18.79 -8.76
N ALA A 58 -5.36 -18.31 -8.79
CA ALA A 58 -4.46 -18.48 -9.92
C ALA A 58 -4.05 -19.95 -10.08
N ASP A 59 -4.08 -20.45 -11.32
CA ASP A 59 -3.55 -21.75 -11.67
C ASP A 59 -2.01 -21.73 -11.85
N GLU A 60 -1.43 -22.90 -12.13
CA GLU A 60 0.01 -23.03 -12.33
C GLU A 60 0.54 -22.19 -13.50
N ALA A 61 -0.27 -22.02 -14.56
CA ALA A 61 0.11 -21.22 -15.72
C ALA A 61 0.20 -19.72 -15.35
N ALA A 62 -0.75 -19.23 -14.56
CA ALA A 62 -0.75 -17.88 -14.02
C ALA A 62 0.43 -17.66 -13.05
N LEU A 63 0.73 -18.62 -12.17
CA LEU A 63 1.91 -18.57 -11.29
C LEU A 63 3.23 -18.55 -12.08
N ALA A 64 3.33 -19.36 -13.13
CA ALA A 64 4.50 -19.36 -14.02
C ALA A 64 4.66 -18.01 -14.75
N LYS A 65 3.56 -17.43 -15.23
CA LYS A 65 3.57 -16.10 -15.86
C LYS A 65 3.98 -15.01 -14.86
N PHE A 66 3.47 -15.06 -13.64
CA PHE A 66 3.89 -14.15 -12.56
C PHE A 66 5.39 -14.23 -12.33
N LYS A 67 5.95 -15.43 -12.23
CA LYS A 67 7.40 -15.64 -12.10
C LYS A 67 8.18 -15.07 -13.27
N THR A 68 7.71 -15.20 -14.50
CA THR A 68 8.39 -14.62 -15.67
C THR A 68 8.41 -13.10 -15.63
N ILE A 69 7.32 -12.47 -15.20
CA ILE A 69 7.17 -11.01 -15.19
C ILE A 69 7.95 -10.37 -14.05
N TYR A 70 7.81 -10.91 -12.84
CA TYR A 70 8.41 -10.32 -11.65
C TYR A 70 9.72 -11.01 -11.25
N GLY A 71 10.11 -12.12 -11.88
CA GLY A 71 11.33 -12.85 -11.52
C GLY A 71 11.32 -13.38 -10.07
N VAL A 72 10.13 -13.62 -9.51
CA VAL A 72 9.91 -14.17 -8.15
C VAL A 72 8.79 -15.20 -8.20
N LYS A 73 8.92 -16.31 -7.46
CA LYS A 73 7.91 -17.39 -7.47
C LYS A 73 6.93 -17.17 -6.33
N ALA A 74 5.66 -16.90 -6.64
CA ALA A 74 4.57 -16.98 -5.68
C ALA A 74 4.17 -18.45 -5.45
N GLU A 75 3.79 -18.78 -4.22
CA GLU A 75 3.21 -20.08 -3.87
C GLU A 75 1.73 -20.15 -4.22
N SER A 76 1.02 -19.03 -4.06
CA SER A 76 -0.40 -18.90 -4.37
C SER A 76 -0.72 -17.46 -4.73
N ILE A 77 -1.70 -17.26 -5.62
CA ILE A 77 -2.26 -15.95 -5.91
C ILE A 77 -3.78 -16.06 -5.85
N VAL A 78 -4.41 -15.16 -5.11
CA VAL A 78 -5.87 -15.02 -5.04
C VAL A 78 -6.23 -13.61 -5.51
N ASN A 79 -7.16 -13.50 -6.44
CA ASN A 79 -7.65 -12.22 -6.93
C ASN A 79 -9.09 -12.05 -6.46
N GLN A 80 -9.37 -11.03 -5.65
CA GLN A 80 -10.73 -10.65 -5.30
C GLN A 80 -11.13 -9.40 -6.07
N ILE A 81 -12.29 -9.44 -6.71
CA ILE A 81 -12.86 -8.31 -7.45
C ILE A 81 -14.14 -7.90 -6.75
N PHE A 82 -14.20 -6.63 -6.38
CA PHE A 82 -15.33 -6.01 -5.70
C PHE A 82 -15.99 -4.97 -6.60
N ASN A 83 -17.30 -4.81 -6.42
CA ASN A 83 -18.04 -3.64 -6.85
C ASN A 83 -18.22 -2.72 -5.64
N ALA A 84 -17.72 -1.50 -5.75
CA ALA A 84 -17.80 -0.45 -4.74
C ALA A 84 -18.52 0.75 -5.35
N ALA A 85 -19.83 0.88 -5.07
CA ALA A 85 -20.68 1.94 -5.62
C ALA A 85 -20.60 2.09 -7.16
N GLY A 86 -20.60 0.97 -7.89
CA GLY A 86 -20.55 0.94 -9.35
C GLY A 86 -19.14 0.99 -9.95
N GLN A 87 -18.10 1.04 -9.12
CA GLN A 87 -16.71 0.99 -9.58
C GLN A 87 -16.03 -0.32 -9.18
N ARG A 88 -15.16 -0.80 -10.07
CA ARG A 88 -14.38 -2.02 -9.85
C ARG A 88 -13.18 -1.73 -8.94
N VAL A 89 -13.00 -2.57 -7.92
CA VAL A 89 -11.77 -2.65 -7.11
C VAL A 89 -11.27 -4.06 -7.17
N GLN A 90 -9.98 -4.24 -7.44
CA GLN A 90 -9.36 -5.56 -7.49
C GLN A 90 -8.22 -5.63 -6.48
N LEU A 91 -8.19 -6.71 -5.68
CA LEU A 91 -7.15 -7.02 -4.73
C LEU A 91 -6.43 -8.29 -5.19
N ASN A 92 -5.12 -8.20 -5.41
CA ASN A 92 -4.30 -9.37 -5.74
C ASN A 92 -3.49 -9.75 -4.50
N TYR A 93 -3.84 -10.86 -3.86
CA TYR A 93 -3.09 -11.45 -2.75
C TYR A 93 -2.09 -12.44 -3.33
N CYS A 94 -0.81 -12.26 -3.02
CA CYS A 94 0.26 -13.16 -3.43
C CYS A 94 0.95 -13.70 -2.17
N LEU A 95 1.01 -15.02 -2.02
CA LEU A 95 1.75 -15.69 -0.95
C LEU A 95 3.12 -16.13 -1.46
N PHE A 96 4.15 -15.99 -0.63
CA PHE A 96 5.52 -16.40 -0.91
C PHE A 96 6.04 -17.33 0.18
N SER A 97 7.14 -18.03 -0.10
CA SER A 97 7.75 -19.00 0.83
C SER A 97 8.22 -18.38 2.14
N ASP A 98 8.56 -17.08 2.10
CA ASP A 98 9.13 -16.34 3.21
C ASP A 98 8.98 -14.82 3.00
N ALA A 99 9.15 -14.07 4.08
CA ALA A 99 9.03 -12.61 4.08
C ALA A 99 10.06 -11.90 3.17
N PRO A 100 11.35 -12.30 3.12
CA PRO A 100 12.31 -11.71 2.16
C PRO A 100 11.88 -11.83 0.69
N LEU A 101 11.33 -12.98 0.28
CA LEU A 101 10.83 -13.16 -1.07
C LEU A 101 9.57 -12.31 -1.34
N ALA A 102 8.68 -12.20 -0.35
CA ALA A 102 7.52 -11.31 -0.41
C ALA A 102 7.93 -9.83 -0.56
N GLU A 103 8.96 -9.39 0.16
CA GLU A 103 9.49 -8.04 0.07
C GLU A 103 10.06 -7.76 -1.34
N LEU A 104 10.89 -8.68 -1.84
CA LEU A 104 11.44 -8.58 -3.20
C LEU A 104 10.31 -8.52 -4.23
N ALA A 105 9.25 -9.31 -4.05
CA ALA A 105 8.08 -9.26 -4.90
C ALA A 105 7.36 -7.91 -4.82
N ALA A 106 7.09 -7.40 -3.62
CA ALA A 106 6.45 -6.10 -3.41
C ALA A 106 7.23 -4.96 -4.06
N ALA A 107 8.56 -4.94 -3.91
CA ALA A 107 9.42 -3.95 -4.56
C ALA A 107 9.31 -4.02 -6.09
N LYS A 108 9.35 -5.23 -6.66
CA LYS A 108 9.25 -5.42 -8.11
C LYS A 108 7.88 -5.10 -8.67
N ILE A 109 6.80 -5.45 -7.97
CA ILE A 109 5.43 -5.08 -8.34
C ILE A 109 5.28 -3.55 -8.28
N SER A 110 5.81 -2.89 -7.24
CA SER A 110 5.78 -1.43 -7.13
C SER A 110 6.51 -0.76 -8.29
N VAL A 111 7.70 -1.24 -8.66
CA VAL A 111 8.44 -0.73 -9.83
C VAL A 111 7.66 -0.95 -11.12
N PHE A 112 7.12 -2.16 -11.32
CA PHE A 112 6.38 -2.53 -12.52
C PHE A 112 5.11 -1.69 -12.69
N THR A 113 4.37 -1.47 -11.62
CA THR A 113 3.16 -0.63 -11.58
C THR A 113 3.47 0.86 -11.52
N ARG A 114 4.76 1.25 -11.59
CA ARG A 114 5.22 2.65 -11.48
C ARG A 114 4.67 3.35 -10.24
N SER A 115 4.51 2.58 -9.15
CA SER A 115 3.93 3.03 -7.89
C SER A 115 2.56 3.72 -8.10
N GLN A 116 1.73 3.14 -8.97
CA GLN A 116 0.34 3.57 -9.17
C GLN A 116 -0.61 2.79 -8.26
N ASN A 117 -0.25 1.56 -7.90
CA ASN A 117 -1.05 0.70 -7.03
C ASN A 117 -0.40 0.64 -5.65
N PRO A 118 -1.14 0.86 -4.56
CA PRO A 118 -0.66 0.57 -3.21
C PRO A 118 -0.33 -0.93 -3.08
N ILE A 119 0.79 -1.21 -2.42
CA ILE A 119 1.26 -2.57 -2.16
C ILE A 119 1.41 -2.73 -0.65
N VAL A 120 0.60 -3.60 -0.05
CA VAL A 120 0.69 -3.93 1.36
C VAL A 120 1.44 -5.24 1.51
N GLN A 121 2.43 -5.31 2.39
CA GLN A 121 3.05 -6.56 2.78
C GLN A 121 2.58 -6.94 4.19
N SER A 122 2.29 -8.21 4.42
CA SER A 122 2.02 -8.77 5.75
C SER A 122 2.68 -10.14 5.86
N GLY A 123 3.79 -10.22 6.59
CA GLY A 123 4.63 -11.42 6.66
C GLY A 123 5.07 -11.88 5.26
N ASN A 124 4.68 -13.09 4.90
CA ASN A 124 5.00 -13.77 3.64
C ASN A 124 4.04 -13.40 2.50
N SER A 125 3.06 -12.53 2.77
CA SER A 125 2.00 -12.17 1.83
C SER A 125 2.13 -10.73 1.35
N VAL A 126 1.74 -10.50 0.10
CA VAL A 126 1.65 -9.18 -0.54
C VAL A 126 0.25 -8.98 -1.09
N VAL A 127 -0.32 -7.80 -0.87
CA VAL A 127 -1.61 -7.38 -1.40
C VAL A 127 -1.41 -6.17 -2.29
N GLU A 128 -1.70 -6.32 -3.58
CA GLU A 128 -1.79 -5.21 -4.52
C GLU A 128 -3.23 -4.70 -4.60
N ILE A 129 -3.41 -3.38 -4.46
CA ILE A 129 -4.71 -2.72 -4.50
C ILE A 129 -4.88 -2.00 -5.84
N ILE A 130 -5.73 -2.53 -6.72
CA ILE A 130 -5.95 -2.00 -8.07
C ILE A 130 -7.31 -1.32 -8.15
N THR A 131 -7.29 0.00 -8.27
CA THR A 131 -8.46 0.81 -8.59
C THR A 131 -8.02 2.19 -9.11
N GLY A 132 -8.83 2.77 -9.99
CA GLY A 132 -8.62 4.14 -10.48
C GLY A 132 -9.01 5.22 -9.48
N ASP A 133 -9.75 4.86 -8.42
CA ASP A 133 -10.22 5.80 -7.41
C ASP A 133 -9.27 5.83 -6.20
N PRO A 134 -8.58 6.96 -5.92
CA PRO A 134 -7.67 7.08 -4.80
C PRO A 134 -8.35 6.87 -3.44
N TRP A 135 -9.65 7.15 -3.33
CA TRP A 135 -10.40 6.98 -2.08
C TRP A 135 -10.70 5.52 -1.77
N LYS A 136 -10.97 4.73 -2.81
CA LYS A 136 -11.15 3.28 -2.67
C LYS A 136 -9.87 2.58 -2.25
N LYS A 137 -8.70 3.07 -2.67
CA LYS A 137 -7.40 2.59 -2.16
C LYS A 137 -7.31 2.74 -0.65
N GLN A 138 -7.67 3.92 -0.14
CA GLN A 138 -7.63 4.22 1.29
C GLN A 138 -8.65 3.40 2.10
N SER A 139 -9.84 3.18 1.54
CA SER A 139 -10.86 2.31 2.14
C SER A 139 -10.36 0.87 2.32
N VAL A 140 -9.67 0.31 1.32
CA VAL A 140 -9.08 -1.03 1.42
C VAL A 140 -8.00 -1.08 2.49
N LEU A 141 -7.09 -0.10 2.53
CA LEU A 141 -6.04 -0.05 3.54
C LEU A 141 -6.59 -0.04 4.96
N THR A 142 -7.69 0.68 5.17
CA THR A 142 -8.40 0.72 6.45
C THR A 142 -9.02 -0.64 6.78
N ALA A 143 -9.68 -1.27 5.80
CA ALA A 143 -10.34 -2.57 5.94
C ALA A 143 -9.37 -3.74 6.17
N LEU A 144 -8.17 -3.67 5.59
CA LEU A 144 -7.11 -4.65 5.83
C LEU A 144 -6.54 -4.57 7.26
N GLY A 145 -6.83 -3.50 8.02
CA GLY A 145 -6.43 -3.35 9.40
C GLY A 145 -4.91 -3.38 9.55
N LEU A 146 -4.22 -2.30 9.18
CA LEU A 146 -2.78 -2.16 9.43
C LEU A 146 -2.56 -1.92 10.93
N PRO A 147 -2.07 -2.93 11.70
CA PRO A 147 -2.11 -2.87 13.15
C PRO A 147 -1.25 -1.74 13.70
N GLY A 148 -1.80 -0.92 14.61
CA GLY A 148 -1.07 0.10 15.36
C GLY A 148 -0.96 1.46 14.68
N LEU A 149 -1.64 1.67 13.55
CA LEU A 149 -1.68 2.95 12.82
C LEU A 149 -3.10 3.49 12.67
N GLU A 150 -4.08 2.85 13.32
CA GLU A 150 -5.48 3.26 13.30
C GLU A 150 -5.62 4.70 13.86
N GLY A 151 -6.23 5.58 13.07
CA GLY A 151 -6.48 6.98 13.46
C GLY A 151 -5.33 7.96 13.25
N VAL A 152 -4.16 7.49 12.76
CA VAL A 152 -3.01 8.38 12.49
C VAL A 152 -2.81 8.62 10.99
N LEU A 153 -3.23 7.67 10.14
CA LEU A 153 -3.10 7.78 8.70
C LEU A 153 -3.98 8.90 8.13
N LEU A 154 -3.47 9.58 7.10
CA LEU A 154 -4.34 10.36 6.22
C LEU A 154 -5.33 9.40 5.55
N THR A 155 -6.62 9.59 5.86
CA THR A 155 -7.75 8.81 5.37
C THR A 155 -8.42 9.56 4.21
N GLU A 156 -9.49 8.99 3.66
CA GLU A 156 -10.29 9.71 2.66
C GLU A 156 -10.79 11.06 3.16
N GLN A 157 -11.22 11.10 4.43
CA GLN A 157 -11.85 12.28 5.00
C GLN A 157 -10.84 13.35 5.40
N SER A 158 -9.59 12.97 5.68
CA SER A 158 -8.53 13.88 6.14
C SER A 158 -7.51 14.24 5.07
N THR A 159 -7.45 13.52 3.95
CA THR A 159 -6.51 13.85 2.86
C THR A 159 -7.03 15.06 2.07
N PRO A 160 -6.19 16.05 1.72
CA PRO A 160 -6.60 17.14 0.85
C PRO A 160 -7.07 16.66 -0.54
N LYS A 161 -8.10 17.30 -1.09
CA LYS A 161 -8.81 16.81 -2.30
C LYS A 161 -7.96 16.70 -3.57
N ASP A 162 -6.91 17.50 -3.69
CA ASP A 162 -5.96 17.54 -4.81
C ASP A 162 -4.83 16.51 -4.68
N TRP A 163 -4.84 15.69 -3.62
CA TRP A 163 -3.77 14.72 -3.35
C TRP A 163 -4.19 13.33 -3.80
N ALA A 164 -3.39 12.75 -4.69
CA ALA A 164 -3.60 11.39 -5.15
C ALA A 164 -2.65 10.43 -4.43
N LEU A 165 -3.20 9.49 -3.65
CA LEU A 165 -2.40 8.42 -3.07
C LEU A 165 -1.82 7.54 -4.18
N SER A 166 -0.50 7.53 -4.27
CA SER A 166 0.25 6.79 -5.29
C SER A 166 0.77 5.46 -4.76
N ALA A 167 1.35 5.46 -3.56
CA ALA A 167 1.86 4.25 -2.94
C ALA A 167 1.64 4.26 -1.45
N VAL A 168 1.56 3.05 -0.92
CA VAL A 168 1.66 2.75 0.49
C VAL A 168 2.66 1.63 0.65
N VAL A 169 3.59 1.78 1.58
CA VAL A 169 4.67 0.80 1.79
C VAL A 169 4.81 0.55 3.29
N LEU A 170 4.48 -0.66 3.73
CA LEU A 170 4.81 -1.14 5.07
C LEU A 170 6.22 -1.72 5.05
N VAL A 171 7.07 -1.32 5.98
CA VAL A 171 8.40 -1.88 6.17
C VAL A 171 8.27 -3.19 6.96
N ASP A 172 8.91 -4.24 6.46
CA ASP A 172 8.90 -5.56 7.09
C ASP A 172 9.51 -5.50 8.51
N ARG A 173 8.95 -6.29 9.43
CA ARG A 173 9.48 -6.53 10.77
C ARG A 173 10.94 -6.98 10.75
N ALA A 174 11.35 -7.76 9.74
CA ALA A 174 12.74 -8.19 9.58
C ALA A 174 13.70 -7.03 9.27
N GLN A 175 13.21 -5.94 8.68
CA GLN A 175 14.00 -4.73 8.39
C GLN A 175 14.00 -3.73 9.53
N LEU A 176 13.05 -3.82 10.46
CA LEU A 176 13.00 -2.91 11.62
C LEU A 176 14.31 -2.83 12.40
N PRO A 177 15.11 -3.90 12.62
CA PRO A 177 16.44 -3.79 13.22
C PRO A 177 17.38 -2.79 12.54
N ILE A 178 17.33 -2.65 11.21
CA ILE A 178 18.12 -1.66 10.45
C ILE A 178 17.64 -0.25 10.82
N PHE A 179 16.33 -0.03 10.84
CA PHE A 179 15.74 1.26 11.21
C PHE A 179 15.94 1.58 12.68
N ARG A 180 15.91 0.58 13.56
CA ARG A 180 16.22 0.72 14.99
C ARG A 180 17.63 1.24 15.20
N THR A 181 18.59 0.67 14.47
CA THR A 181 19.98 1.12 14.48
C THR A 181 20.12 2.51 13.87
N LYS A 182 19.51 2.75 12.70
CA LYS A 182 19.62 4.02 11.96
C LYS A 182 19.00 5.20 12.71
N LEU A 183 17.87 4.97 13.36
CA LEU A 183 17.12 6.00 14.10
C LEU A 183 17.47 6.02 15.59
N ASP A 184 18.33 5.10 16.04
CA ASP A 184 18.66 4.88 17.45
C ASP A 184 17.41 4.82 18.35
N ALA A 185 16.42 4.02 17.93
CA ALA A 185 15.10 4.02 18.54
C ALA A 185 14.41 2.65 18.42
N PRO A 186 13.59 2.23 19.41
CA PRO A 186 12.91 0.93 19.39
C PRO A 186 11.70 0.91 18.45
N VAL A 187 11.90 1.10 17.14
CA VAL A 187 10.83 1.10 16.13
C VAL A 187 10.10 -0.24 16.10
N GLU A 188 8.77 -0.22 16.21
CA GLU A 188 7.90 -1.41 16.18
C GLU A 188 7.16 -1.57 14.86
N ILE A 189 6.88 -0.45 14.19
CA ILE A 189 6.25 -0.41 12.88
C ILE A 189 6.77 0.80 12.12
N LEU A 190 6.98 0.63 10.82
CA LEU A 190 7.36 1.72 9.93
C LEU A 190 6.56 1.59 8.63
N PHE A 191 5.91 2.66 8.24
CA PHE A 191 4.98 2.68 7.11
C PHE A 191 5.11 4.00 6.37
N ASN A 192 4.88 4.02 5.06
CA ASN A 192 4.98 5.23 4.25
C ASN A 192 3.73 5.40 3.36
N GLN A 193 3.12 6.58 3.36
CA GLN A 193 2.20 7.03 2.31
C GLN A 193 2.94 7.97 1.35
N VAL A 194 2.72 7.77 0.05
CA VAL A 194 3.28 8.63 -1.00
C VAL A 194 2.13 9.23 -1.79
N PHE A 195 2.00 10.54 -1.75
CA PHE A 195 1.01 11.30 -2.50
C PHE A 195 1.66 12.02 -3.68
N LYS A 196 0.90 12.14 -4.77
CA LYS A 196 1.21 12.98 -5.93
C LYS A 196 0.27 14.19 -5.92
N VAL A 197 0.85 15.39 -6.01
CA VAL A 197 0.13 16.67 -6.03
C VAL A 197 0.72 17.53 -7.16
N ASN A 198 -0.02 17.73 -8.25
CA ASN A 198 0.43 18.51 -9.41
C ASN A 198 1.83 18.13 -9.95
N GLY A 199 2.19 16.85 -9.87
CA GLY A 199 3.51 16.34 -10.29
C GLY A 199 4.59 16.32 -9.20
N THR A 200 4.35 16.98 -8.06
CA THR A 200 5.22 16.94 -6.87
C THR A 200 4.87 15.75 -5.97
N ILE A 201 5.88 15.19 -5.31
CA ILE A 201 5.71 14.08 -4.37
C ILE A 201 5.66 14.62 -2.94
N VAL A 202 4.70 14.13 -2.16
CA VAL A 202 4.70 14.24 -0.71
C VAL A 202 4.81 12.85 -0.13
N LYS A 203 5.87 12.60 0.65
CA LYS A 203 6.07 11.34 1.36
C LYS A 203 5.79 11.57 2.84
N ILE A 204 4.99 10.69 3.43
CA ILE A 204 4.67 10.71 4.85
C ILE A 204 5.09 9.36 5.43
N ASN A 205 6.11 9.37 6.29
CA ASN A 205 6.57 8.19 7.00
C ASN A 205 5.94 8.20 8.40
N TYR A 206 5.39 7.07 8.82
CA TYR A 206 4.75 6.85 10.11
C TYR A 206 5.57 5.80 10.85
N ILE A 207 6.08 6.17 12.02
CA ILE A 207 7.02 5.37 12.81
C ILE A 207 6.37 5.11 14.16
N GLY A 208 5.88 3.89 14.36
CA GLY A 208 5.28 3.49 15.62
C GLY A 208 6.33 3.00 16.62
N MET A 209 6.15 3.45 17.86
CA MET A 209 7.04 3.24 18.98
C MET A 209 6.31 2.45 20.09
N PRO A 210 7.03 1.78 21.00
CA PRO A 210 6.43 1.00 22.08
C PRO A 210 5.62 1.84 23.06
N ASP A 211 5.96 3.13 23.20
CA ASP A 211 5.30 4.06 24.10
C ASP A 211 5.47 5.52 23.66
N GLU A 212 4.68 6.42 24.26
CA GLU A 212 4.71 7.85 23.96
C GLU A 212 6.05 8.52 24.31
N ALA A 213 6.76 8.04 25.33
CA ALA A 213 8.04 8.62 25.74
C ALA A 213 9.13 8.30 24.71
N ALA A 214 9.13 7.10 24.15
CA ALA A 214 9.99 6.70 23.04
C ALA A 214 9.66 7.49 21.77
N ALA A 215 8.37 7.70 21.49
CA ALA A 215 7.93 8.57 20.38
C ALA A 215 8.41 10.02 20.55
N GLU A 216 8.29 10.61 21.73
CA GLU A 216 8.73 11.99 21.97
C GLU A 216 10.26 12.14 21.86
N ARG A 217 11.02 11.15 22.35
CA ARG A 217 12.48 11.13 22.17
C ARG A 217 12.85 11.09 20.69
N LEU A 218 12.26 10.16 19.92
CA LEU A 218 12.54 10.05 18.49
C LEU A 218 12.12 11.32 17.73
N ARG A 219 10.93 11.86 18.02
CA ARG A 219 10.46 13.13 17.43
C ARG A 219 11.47 14.25 17.67
N SER A 220 11.98 14.39 18.90
CA SER A 220 12.94 15.43 19.26
C SER A 220 14.26 15.30 18.49
N VAL A 221 14.79 14.06 18.38
CA VAL A 221 16.01 13.78 17.60
C VAL A 221 15.81 14.10 16.11
N MET A 222 14.70 13.65 15.54
CA MET A 222 14.39 13.88 14.13
C MET A 222 14.12 15.36 13.83
N ALA A 223 13.45 16.08 14.72
CA ALA A 223 13.21 17.52 14.57
C ALA A 223 14.49 18.35 14.68
N GLY A 224 15.44 17.95 15.55
CA GLY A 224 16.76 18.60 15.67
C GLY A 224 17.66 18.44 14.44
N THR A 225 17.28 17.56 13.51
CA THR A 225 17.98 17.33 12.23
C THR A 225 17.11 17.71 11.02
N ALA A 226 16.01 18.43 11.24
CA ALA A 226 15.11 18.82 10.17
C ALA A 226 15.79 19.82 9.21
N THR A 227 15.72 19.51 7.92
CA THR A 227 16.16 20.38 6.82
C THR A 227 14.93 21.03 6.17
N GLU A 228 15.16 22.00 5.27
CA GLU A 228 14.10 22.52 4.42
C GLU A 228 13.36 21.37 3.68
N GLY A 229 12.03 21.45 3.60
CA GLY A 229 11.20 20.39 3.00
C GLY A 229 10.88 19.20 3.91
N ARG A 230 11.19 19.27 5.21
CA ARG A 230 10.92 18.23 6.21
C ARG A 230 10.19 18.77 7.44
N VAL A 231 9.14 18.10 7.87
CA VAL A 231 8.47 18.35 9.15
C VAL A 231 8.31 17.04 9.91
N VAL A 232 8.48 17.09 11.24
CA VAL A 232 8.33 15.93 12.12
C VAL A 232 7.29 16.25 13.19
N LEU A 233 6.21 15.47 13.21
CA LEU A 233 5.10 15.54 14.15
C LEU A 233 5.08 14.29 15.06
N ARG A 234 4.23 14.34 16.08
CA ARG A 234 3.91 13.18 16.94
C ARG A 234 2.42 13.12 17.20
N ARG A 235 1.85 11.92 17.17
CA ARG A 235 0.51 11.61 17.65
C ARG A 235 0.55 10.34 18.49
N GLY A 236 0.37 10.47 19.81
CA GLY A 236 0.52 9.37 20.74
C GLY A 236 1.89 8.70 20.60
N GLN A 237 1.89 7.39 20.33
CA GLN A 237 3.08 6.56 20.15
C GLN A 237 3.64 6.56 18.71
N VAL A 238 3.10 7.38 17.80
CA VAL A 238 3.53 7.44 16.40
C VAL A 238 4.24 8.76 16.11
N VAL A 239 5.45 8.67 15.57
CA VAL A 239 6.19 9.80 15.00
C VAL A 239 5.88 9.87 13.51
N ILE A 240 5.57 11.06 13.02
CA ILE A 240 5.18 11.27 11.62
C ILE A 240 6.20 12.21 10.98
N GLU A 241 6.87 11.73 9.94
CA GLU A 241 7.81 12.52 9.15
C GLU A 241 7.21 12.83 7.78
N ILE A 242 7.09 14.11 7.46
CA ILE A 242 6.56 14.62 6.20
C ILE A 242 7.72 15.18 5.38
N LEU A 243 7.84 14.74 4.13
CA LEU A 243 8.92 15.11 3.22
C LEU A 243 8.34 15.56 1.87
N SER A 244 8.74 16.73 1.40
CA SER A 244 8.51 17.18 0.02
C SER A 244 9.55 18.23 -0.36
N THR A 245 9.81 18.38 -1.66
CA THR A 245 10.59 19.50 -2.18
C THR A 245 9.81 20.81 -2.18
N ASP A 246 8.50 20.76 -1.95
CA ASP A 246 7.61 21.93 -1.87
C ASP A 246 7.20 22.17 -0.40
N PRO A 247 7.71 23.24 0.25
CA PRO A 247 7.41 23.56 1.65
C PRO A 247 5.93 23.81 1.94
N ASP A 248 5.15 24.30 0.95
CA ASP A 248 3.72 24.54 1.13
C ASP A 248 2.98 23.21 1.25
N LEU A 249 3.37 22.21 0.45
CA LEU A 249 2.80 20.87 0.57
C LEU A 249 3.14 20.21 1.91
N VAL A 250 4.35 20.41 2.42
CA VAL A 250 4.73 19.94 3.76
C VAL A 250 3.83 20.57 4.83
N SER A 251 3.62 21.89 4.76
CA SER A 251 2.77 22.62 5.70
C SER A 251 1.30 22.17 5.64
N ARG A 252 0.77 21.91 4.44
CA ARG A 252 -0.59 21.39 4.24
C ARG A 252 -0.77 19.97 4.78
N ALA A 253 0.19 19.07 4.55
CA ALA A 253 0.18 17.75 5.18
C ALA A 253 0.23 17.86 6.69
N ALA A 254 1.10 18.73 7.22
CA ALA A 254 1.23 18.91 8.66
C ALA A 254 -0.05 19.43 9.30
N ALA A 255 -0.78 20.32 8.64
CA ALA A 255 -2.09 20.80 9.10
C ALA A 255 -3.18 19.71 9.05
N ALA A 256 -3.16 18.83 8.04
CA ALA A 256 -4.10 17.71 7.95
C ALA A 256 -3.82 16.61 9.00
N LEU A 257 -2.58 16.54 9.47
CA LEU A 257 -2.06 15.60 10.47
C LEU A 257 -1.83 16.25 11.85
N GLY A 258 -2.18 17.53 12.01
CA GLY A 258 -2.05 18.31 13.25
C GLY A 258 -3.33 18.25 14.04
#